data_AF-A0A3P7IRE8-F1
#
_entry.id   AF-A0A3P7IRE8-F1
#
_cell.length_a   1.000
_cell.length_b   1.000
_cell.length_c   1.000
_cell.angle_alpha   90.00
_cell.angle_beta   90.00
_cell.angle_gamma   90.00
#
_symmetry.space_group_name_H-M   'P 1'
#
loop_
_entity.id
_entity.type
_entity.pdbx_description
1 polymer ?
#
loop_
_entity_poly.entity_id
_entity_poly.type
_entity_poly.pdbx_seq_one_letter_code
_entity_poly.pdbx_strand_id
1 'polypeptide(L)'
;MDKGDIANCSTYRPIRLMSHTPKIFKRVHETRLRAIIELSNQCGYVKGAGTADAIHTVRIVMKKYREKRRELHAAFLDMEEAFDNVPHDVI
;
A
#
# COMPACT_ATOMS: atom_id res chain seq x y z
N MET A 1 21.48 -0.25 3.93
CA MET A 1 20.47 -0.91 3.08
C MET A 1 21.01 -2.29 2.83
N ASP A 2 20.51 -3.26 3.60
CA ASP A 2 20.95 -4.64 3.47
C ASP A 2 20.48 -5.14 2.11
N LYS A 3 21.43 -5.30 1.18
CA LYS A 3 21.17 -5.91 -0.12
C LYS A 3 21.05 -7.40 0.22
N GLY A 4 19.82 -7.87 0.43
CA GLY A 4 19.53 -9.24 0.84
C GLY A 4 20.48 -10.25 0.19
N ASP A 5 20.96 -11.19 0.98
CA ASP A 5 21.96 -12.18 0.57
C ASP A 5 21.50 -12.88 -0.72
N ILE A 6 22.33 -12.83 -1.76
CA ILE A 6 22.05 -13.43 -3.07
C ILE A 6 21.86 -14.95 -2.93
N ALA A 7 22.48 -15.57 -1.93
CA ALA A 7 22.31 -16.98 -1.62
C ALA A 7 20.97 -17.28 -0.93
N ASN A 8 20.29 -16.27 -0.39
CA ASN A 8 19.03 -16.41 0.31
C ASN A 8 17.84 -16.03 -0.58
N CYS A 9 17.31 -17.03 -1.28
CA CYS A 9 16.14 -16.91 -2.16
C CYS A 9 14.87 -16.43 -1.45
N SER A 10 14.80 -16.45 -0.11
CA SER A 10 13.61 -16.00 0.64
C SER A 10 13.36 -14.50 0.55
N THR A 11 14.31 -13.71 0.03
CA THR A 11 14.18 -12.26 -0.13
C THR A 11 13.70 -11.86 -1.54
N TYR A 12 13.58 -12.81 -2.46
CA TYR A 12 13.17 -12.54 -3.84
C TYR A 12 11.65 -12.33 -3.94
N ARG A 13 11.22 -11.26 -4.61
CA ARG A 13 9.81 -11.04 -4.93
C ARG A 13 9.47 -11.55 -6.33
N PRO A 14 8.62 -12.57 -6.48
CA PRO A 14 8.23 -13.07 -7.79
C PRO A 14 7.40 -12.03 -8.55
N ILE A 15 7.69 -11.85 -9.84
CA ILE A 15 6.89 -11.01 -10.74
C ILE A 15 6.10 -11.94 -11.67
N ARG A 16 4.78 -11.97 -11.52
CA ARG A 16 3.88 -12.73 -12.41
C ARG A 16 3.51 -11.88 -13.64
N LEU A 17 3.89 -12.35 -14.83
CA LEU A 17 3.53 -11.70 -16.09
C LEU A 17 2.24 -12.27 -16.65
N MET A 18 1.28 -11.39 -16.93
CA MET A 18 0.02 -11.76 -17.60
C MET A 18 0.10 -11.55 -19.12
N SER A 19 -0.64 -12.37 -19.87
CA SER A 19 -0.86 -12.17 -21.31
C SER A 19 -1.68 -10.90 -21.61
N HIS A 20 -1.80 -10.51 -22.88
CA HIS A 20 -2.42 -9.23 -23.26
C HIS A 20 -3.89 -9.13 -22.89
N THR A 21 -4.69 -10.17 -23.19
CA THR A 21 -6.13 -10.19 -22.94
C THR A 21 -6.52 -9.93 -21.47
N PRO A 22 -5.98 -10.65 -20.46
CA PRO A 22 -6.32 -10.40 -19.06
C PRO A 22 -5.84 -9.03 -18.55
N LYS A 23 -4.78 -8.44 -19.12
CA LYS A 23 -4.36 -7.07 -18.78
C LYS A 23 -5.42 -6.04 -19.18
N ILE A 24 -6.01 -6.20 -20.37
CA ILE A 24 -7.09 -5.32 -20.84
C ILE A 24 -8.30 -5.48 -19.94
N PHE A 25 -8.70 -6.72 -19.65
CA PHE A 25 -9.82 -7.03 -18.77
C PHE A 25 -9.64 -6.42 -17.37
N LYS A 26 -8.46 -6.60 -16.76
CA LYS A 26 -8.10 -5.99 -15.47
C LYS A 26 -8.31 -4.47 -15.48
N ARG A 27 -7.85 -3.77 -16.52
CA ARG A 27 -7.98 -2.31 -16.63
C ARG A 27 -9.44 -1.85 -16.67
N VAL A 28 -10.30 -2.59 -17.39
CA VAL A 28 -11.74 -2.29 -17.44
C VAL A 28 -12.38 -2.48 -16.07
N HIS A 29 -12.10 -3.60 -15.40
CA HIS A 29 -12.61 -3.87 -14.06
C HIS A 29 -12.13 -2.86 -13.03
N GLU A 30 -10.84 -2.54 -13.01
CA GLU A 30 -10.26 -1.54 -12.13
C GLU A 30 -10.95 -0.18 -12.28
N THR A 31 -11.17 0.26 -13.52
CA THR A 31 -11.85 1.55 -13.80
C THR A 31 -13.26 1.58 -13.22
N ARG A 32 -14.01 0.48 -13.36
CA ARG A 32 -15.39 0.37 -12.86
C ARG A 32 -15.42 0.30 -11.33
N LEU A 33 -14.54 -0.48 -10.71
CA LEU A 33 -14.45 -0.59 -9.25
C LEU A 33 -14.08 0.75 -8.61
N ARG A 34 -13.16 1.52 -9.22
CA ARG A 34 -12.78 2.85 -8.73
C ARG A 34 -13.93 3.87 -8.76
N ALA A 35 -14.97 3.64 -9.55
CA ALA A 35 -16.16 4.50 -9.53
C ALA A 35 -17.11 4.19 -8.37
N ILE A 36 -16.93 3.04 -7.70
CA ILE A 36 -17.82 2.54 -6.64
C ILE A 36 -17.12 2.64 -5.27
N ILE A 37 -15.82 2.39 -5.21
CA ILE A 37 -15.06 2.34 -3.96
C ILE A 37 -14.53 3.72 -3.61
N GLU A 38 -14.87 4.22 -2.41
CA GLU A 38 -14.28 5.42 -1.82
C GLU A 38 -13.19 5.03 -0.80
N LEU A 39 -11.98 5.58 -0.96
CA LEU A 39 -10.81 5.28 -0.13
C LEU A 39 -10.28 6.57 0.52
N SER A 40 -10.91 7.00 1.62
CA SER A 40 -10.68 8.33 2.22
C SER A 40 -9.31 8.49 2.92
N ASN A 41 -8.81 7.43 3.55
CA ASN A 41 -7.58 7.48 4.38
C ASN A 41 -6.39 6.76 3.74
N GLN A 42 -6.55 6.29 2.49
CA GLN A 42 -5.51 5.55 1.78
C GLN A 42 -4.76 6.48 0.82
N CYS A 43 -3.44 6.52 0.94
CA CYS A 43 -2.60 7.29 0.01
C CYS A 43 -1.92 6.42 -1.06
N GLY A 44 -1.86 5.11 -0.86
CA GLY A 44 -1.29 4.16 -1.83
C GLY A 44 -2.31 3.70 -2.86
N TYR A 45 -1.95 3.63 -4.14
CA TYR A 45 -2.82 3.19 -5.25
C TYR A 45 -4.11 4.01 -5.46
N VAL A 46 -4.19 5.21 -4.88
CA VAL A 46 -5.29 6.17 -5.03
C VAL A 46 -4.87 7.31 -5.96
N LYS A 47 -5.72 7.68 -6.91
CA LYS A 47 -5.43 8.78 -7.84
C LYS A 47 -5.44 10.11 -7.08
N GLY A 48 -4.39 10.91 -7.24
CA GLY A 48 -4.31 12.24 -6.61
C GLY A 48 -3.85 12.24 -5.15
N ALA A 49 -3.50 11.07 -4.60
CA ALA A 49 -2.82 10.95 -3.31
C ALA A 49 -1.53 10.15 -3.49
N GLY A 50 -0.50 10.48 -2.71
CA GLY A 50 0.78 9.79 -2.75
C GLY A 50 1.53 9.80 -1.43
N THR A 51 2.77 9.29 -1.46
CA THR A 51 3.62 9.18 -0.27
C THR A 51 3.89 10.54 0.38
N ALA A 52 3.99 11.62 -0.40
CA ALA A 52 4.16 12.97 0.12
C ALA A 52 2.97 13.40 0.99
N ASP A 53 1.74 13.10 0.57
CA ASP A 53 0.53 13.43 1.31
C ASP A 53 0.43 12.62 2.61
N ALA A 54 0.79 11.33 2.56
CA ALA A 54 0.87 10.48 3.74
C ALA A 54 1.87 11.02 4.78
N ILE A 55 3.09 11.33 4.34
CA ILE A 55 4.13 11.91 5.21
C ILE A 55 3.67 13.26 5.76
N HIS A 56 3.06 14.10 4.93
CA HIS A 56 2.56 15.41 5.34
C HIS A 56 1.49 15.27 6.43
N THR A 57 0.54 14.34 6.26
CA THR A 57 -0.50 14.03 7.24
C THR A 57 0.10 13.61 8.58
N VAL A 58 1.05 12.67 8.57
CA VAL A 58 1.74 12.22 9.79
C VAL A 58 2.47 13.39 10.47
N ARG A 59 3.16 14.24 9.71
CA ARG A 59 3.84 15.44 10.24
C ARG A 59 2.87 16.42 10.89
N ILE A 60 1.69 16.64 10.31
CA ILE A 60 0.65 17.48 10.91
C ILE A 60 0.20 16.88 12.25
N VAL A 61 -0.06 15.57 12.30
CA VAL A 61 -0.46 14.89 13.54
C VAL A 61 0.61 15.04 14.61
N MET A 62 1.87 14.74 14.29
CA MET A 62 3.00 14.91 15.21
C MET A 62 3.11 16.33 15.74
N LYS A 63 2.97 17.35 14.87
CA LYS A 63 3.02 18.76 15.26
C LYS A 63 1.89 19.11 16.23
N LYS A 64 0.65 18.70 15.94
CA LYS A 64 -0.53 18.97 16.79
C LYS A 64 -0.39 18.37 18.20
N TYR A 65 0.16 17.16 18.32
CA TYR A 65 0.39 16.54 19.63
C TYR A 65 1.49 17.24 20.41
N ARG A 66 2.58 17.62 19.73
CA ARG A 66 3.68 18.39 20.31
C ARG A 66 3.22 19.76 20.85
N GLU A 67 2.40 20.48 20.09
CA GLU A 67 1.83 21.78 20.50
C GLU A 67 0.96 21.65 21.75
N LYS A 68 0.22 20.54 21.88
CA LYS A 68 -0.63 20.26 23.04
C LYS A 68 0.11 19.62 24.22
N ARG A 69 1.44 19.44 24.12
CA ARG A 69 2.28 18.72 25.11
C ARG A 69 1.71 17.35 25.48
N ARG A 70 1.16 16.63 24.49
CA ARG A 70 0.65 15.26 24.66
C ARG A 70 1.62 14.26 24.05
N GLU A 71 1.71 13.09 24.68
CA GLU A 71 2.45 11.97 24.12
C GLU A 71 1.73 11.42 22.88
N LEU A 72 2.51 11.05 21.86
CA LEU A 72 2.04 10.42 20.63
C LEU A 72 2.73 9.06 20.52
N HIS A 73 1.93 8.00 20.50
CA HIS A 73 2.40 6.66 20.20
C HIS A 73 2.00 6.29 18.77
N ALA A 74 2.93 5.69 18.02
CA ALA A 74 2.71 5.26 16.65
C ALA A 74 3.11 3.79 16.51
N ALA A 75 2.29 3.03 15.78
CA ALA A 75 2.60 1.66 15.37
C ALA A 75 2.79 1.64 13.86
N PHE A 76 3.90 1.04 13.41
CA PHE A 76 4.16 0.78 12.00
C PHE A 76 3.81 -0.67 11.72
N LEU A 77 2.85 -0.87 10.81
CA LEU A 77 2.38 -2.18 10.40
C LEU A 77 2.80 -2.41 8.95
N ASP A 78 3.41 -3.56 8.69
CA ASP A 78 3.75 -4.04 7.36
C ASP A 78 3.31 -5.50 7.24
N MET A 79 2.81 -5.89 6.07
CA MET A 79 2.33 -7.25 5.82
C MET A 79 3.37 -8.05 5.06
N GLU A 80 3.70 -9.24 5.57
CA GLU A 80 4.57 -10.19 4.86
C GLU A 80 3.84 -10.72 3.62
N GLU A 81 4.48 -10.57 2.46
CA GLU A 81 3.98 -11.06 1.16
C GLU A 81 2.51 -10.68 0.87
N ALA A 82 2.15 -9.41 1.10
CA ALA A 82 0.78 -8.89 1.06
C ALA A 82 -0.07 -9.26 -0.18
N PHE A 83 0.54 -9.54 -1.33
CA PHE A 83 -0.17 -9.92 -2.55
C PHE A 83 -0.26 -11.44 -2.77
N ASP A 84 0.61 -12.22 -2.14
CA ASP A 84 0.61 -13.69 -2.28
C ASP A 84 -0.28 -14.35 -1.22
N ASN A 85 -0.46 -13.73 -0.05
CA ASN A 85 -1.23 -14.26 1.08
C ASN A 85 -2.68 -13.74 1.16
N VAL A 86 -3.31 -13.47 0.02
CA VAL A 86 -4.70 -12.99 0.00
C VAL A 86 -5.68 -14.18 0.08
N PRO A 87 -6.48 -14.32 1.15
CA PRO A 87 -7.48 -15.38 1.26
C PRO A 87 -8.58 -15.20 0.20
N HIS A 88 -8.77 -16.23 -0.64
CA HIS A 88 -9.75 -16.18 -1.74
C HIS A 88 -11.18 -16.54 -1.32
N ASP A 89 -11.35 -17.19 -0.17
CA ASP A 89 -12.65 -17.54 0.40
C ASP A 89 -13.44 -16.34 0.93
N VAL A 90 -12.76 -15.21 1.14
CA VAL A 90 -13.36 -13.96 1.64
C VAL A 90 -13.49 -12.86 0.57
N ILE A 91 -13.18 -13.17 -0.69
CA ILE A 91 -13.32 -12.28 -1.86
C ILE A 91 -14.50 -12.73 -2.71
#